data_AF-A0A8E0VAX5-F1
#
_entry.id   AF-A0A8E0VAX5-F1
#
_cell.length_a   1.000
_cell.length_b   1.000
_cell.length_c   1.000
_cell.angle_alpha   90.00
_cell.angle_beta   90.00
_cell.angle_gamma   90.00
#
_symmetry.space_group_name_H-M   'P 1'
#
loop_
_entity.id
_entity.type
_entity.pdbx_description
1 polymer ?
#
loop_
_entity_poly.entity_id
_entity_poly.type
_entity_poly.pdbx_seq_one_letter_code
_entity_poly.pdbx_strand_id
1 'polypeptide(L)'
;MCINGYCHRFKYDARWNESEGEIYTYNIYVYSESNPNTTYTYVDPWTGLSFKSDKVTVGSEKVGNYVPAHVGNTIDWTNKLYTETNVPTGYVYVPSRLLPPTMSQPTTTEVKDAVTPSNTIIYVYDPSYKGSLTLSTVPNLDFGAQLISPENRGKLYPVTFSDDLTVTDDRRIVKDGWHLSVQQAAPLTSTDGKTVLRNAIFFREVDGGTLKPLEGGGDLAVYNYVSQAALGVQEIVKPTSNWNKKADGAGFYLKDNGKLKAGDYSTVLTWTLGAGPSQ
;
A
#
# COMPACT_ATOMS: atom_id res chain seq x y z
N MET A 1 -16.86 46.63 15.76
CA MET A 1 -16.37 46.93 14.40
C MET A 1 -15.02 46.23 14.26
N CYS A 2 -14.89 45.23 13.40
CA CYS A 2 -13.60 44.59 13.15
C CYS A 2 -12.92 45.34 12.00
N ILE A 3 -11.65 45.69 12.20
CA ILE A 3 -10.80 46.31 11.18
C ILE A 3 -9.62 45.35 11.01
N ASN A 4 -9.36 44.90 9.78
CA ASN A 4 -8.24 44.02 9.42
C ASN A 4 -8.14 42.69 10.19
N GLY A 5 -9.25 41.99 10.39
CA GLY A 5 -9.22 40.61 10.93
C GLY A 5 -8.85 40.46 12.40
N TYR A 6 -8.66 41.57 13.14
CA TYR A 6 -8.54 41.56 14.59
C TYR A 6 -9.87 41.99 15.22
N CYS A 7 -10.50 41.10 15.99
CA CYS A 7 -11.67 41.44 16.78
C CYS A 7 -11.24 41.53 18.26
N HIS A 8 -11.29 42.74 18.82
CA HIS A 8 -11.07 42.96 20.24
C HIS A 8 -12.29 42.52 21.05
N ARG A 9 -12.05 42.02 22.27
CA ARG A 9 -13.08 41.81 23.29
C ARG A 9 -13.56 43.17 23.77
N PHE A 10 -14.70 43.63 23.30
CA PHE A 10 -15.29 44.88 23.77
C PHE A 10 -16.16 44.61 25.00
N LYS A 11 -15.81 45.19 26.15
CA LYS A 11 -16.77 45.43 27.23
C LYS A 11 -17.45 46.76 26.94
N TYR A 12 -18.78 46.75 26.83
CA TYR A 12 -19.57 47.97 26.79
C TYR A 12 -20.38 48.05 28.08
N ASP A 13 -20.20 49.15 28.82
CA ASP A 13 -21.07 49.54 29.91
C ASP A 13 -22.11 50.51 29.34
N ALA A 14 -23.33 50.05 29.11
CA ALA A 14 -24.43 50.93 28.74
C ALA A 14 -25.16 51.34 30.03
N ARG A 15 -25.18 52.63 30.33
CA ARG A 15 -26.04 53.20 31.38
C ARG A 15 -27.22 53.89 30.72
N TRP A 16 -28.42 53.39 31.00
CA TRP A 16 -29.64 54.15 30.76
C TRP A 16 -30.01 54.86 32.07
N ASN A 17 -30.18 56.18 32.01
CA ASN A 17 -30.80 56.92 33.09
C ASN A 17 -32.30 56.63 33.04
N GLU A 18 -32.77 55.71 33.87
CA GLU A 18 -33.93 55.90 34.73
C GLU A 18 -34.02 54.73 35.73
N SER A 19 -33.95 55.08 37.02
CA SER A 19 -34.07 54.23 38.22
C SER A 19 -33.04 53.10 38.43
N GLU A 20 -32.15 53.35 39.40
CA GLU A 20 -31.40 52.40 40.25
C GLU A 20 -30.56 51.28 39.59
N GLY A 21 -29.31 51.62 39.28
CA GLY A 21 -28.15 50.92 39.84
C GLY A 21 -27.74 49.53 39.31
N GLU A 22 -28.52 48.85 38.48
CA GLU A 22 -28.14 47.52 37.99
C GLU A 22 -27.31 47.58 36.69
N ILE A 23 -26.07 47.09 36.77
CA ILE A 23 -25.19 46.89 35.61
C ILE A 23 -25.52 45.52 35.01
N TYR A 24 -26.17 45.51 33.85
CA TYR A 24 -26.37 44.28 33.08
C TYR A 24 -25.16 44.03 32.17
N THR A 25 -24.40 42.98 32.47
CA THR A 25 -23.29 42.54 31.61
C THR A 25 -23.83 41.57 30.56
N TYR A 26 -23.83 41.98 29.29
CA TYR A 26 -24.15 41.11 28.16
C TYR A 26 -22.87 40.56 27.53
N ASN A 27 -22.77 39.24 27.42
CA ASN A 27 -21.75 38.60 26.58
C ASN A 27 -22.31 38.46 25.16
N ILE A 28 -21.90 39.34 24.25
CA ILE A 28 -22.25 39.23 22.83
C ILE A 28 -21.16 38.42 22.13
N TYR A 29 -21.53 37.26 21.58
CA TYR A 29 -20.66 36.45 20.73
C TYR A 29 -20.92 36.83 19.27
N VAL A 30 -19.94 37.49 18.65
CA VAL A 30 -19.99 37.80 17.22
C VAL A 30 -19.27 36.68 16.47
N TYR A 31 -20.04 35.85 15.76
CA TYR A 31 -19.50 34.80 14.91
C TYR A 31 -19.27 35.37 13.51
N SER A 32 -18.02 35.37 13.04
CA SER A 32 -17.71 35.64 11.64
C SER A 32 -18.07 34.43 10.76
N GLU A 33 -18.18 34.65 9.46
CA GLU A 33 -18.44 33.64 8.43
C GLU A 33 -17.49 32.43 8.58
N SER A 34 -17.98 31.24 8.20
CA SER A 34 -17.21 29.98 8.15
C SER A 34 -15.86 30.20 7.46
N ASN A 35 -14.75 29.72 8.04
CA ASN A 35 -13.44 29.88 7.42
C ASN A 35 -13.29 28.91 6.23
N PRO A 36 -13.30 29.38 4.97
CA PRO A 36 -13.22 28.50 3.80
C PRO A 36 -11.84 27.84 3.65
N ASN A 37 -10.85 28.24 4.46
CA ASN A 37 -9.46 27.81 4.34
C ASN A 37 -9.09 26.65 5.29
N THR A 38 -10.02 26.14 6.10
CA THR A 38 -9.82 24.88 6.85
C THR A 38 -10.63 23.76 6.20
N THR A 39 -9.93 22.77 5.66
CA THR A 39 -10.52 21.59 5.03
C THR A 39 -10.10 20.31 5.74
N TYR A 40 -10.81 19.22 5.46
CA TYR A 40 -10.37 17.88 5.84
C TYR A 40 -10.56 16.91 4.68
N THR A 41 -9.70 15.90 4.62
CA THR A 41 -9.70 14.87 3.59
C THR A 41 -9.71 13.50 4.25
N TYR A 42 -10.62 12.64 3.81
CA TYR A 42 -10.62 11.24 4.23
C TYR A 42 -9.63 10.46 3.36
N VAL A 43 -8.73 9.69 3.97
CA VAL A 43 -7.69 8.94 3.24
C VAL A 43 -7.66 7.50 3.72
N ASP A 44 -7.56 6.54 2.79
CA ASP A 44 -7.22 5.16 3.12
C ASP A 44 -5.71 5.09 3.38
N PRO A 45 -5.26 4.77 4.60
CA PRO A 45 -3.85 4.86 4.98
C PRO A 45 -2.96 3.84 4.26
N TRP A 46 -3.53 2.80 3.65
CA TRP A 46 -2.75 1.74 3.00
C TRP A 46 -2.62 1.96 1.50
N THR A 47 -3.65 2.49 0.85
CA THR A 47 -3.62 2.78 -0.59
C THR A 47 -3.28 4.23 -0.92
N GLY A 48 -3.41 5.14 0.05
CA GLY A 48 -3.26 6.59 -0.15
C GLY A 48 -4.42 7.24 -0.91
N LEU A 49 -5.46 6.48 -1.25
CA LEU A 49 -6.64 7.00 -1.93
C LEU A 49 -7.38 7.99 -1.02
N SER A 50 -7.80 9.12 -1.61
CA SER A 50 -8.56 10.15 -0.91
C SER A 50 -10.02 10.13 -1.32
N PHE A 51 -10.89 10.43 -0.36
CA PHE A 51 -12.34 10.39 -0.50
C PHE A 51 -12.94 11.71 -0.03
N LYS A 52 -14.01 12.12 -0.72
CA LYS A 52 -14.92 13.15 -0.20
C LYS A 52 -16.07 12.45 0.51
N SER A 53 -16.51 13.01 1.62
CA SER A 53 -17.73 12.55 2.27
C SER A 53 -18.94 12.83 1.38
N ASP A 54 -19.82 11.84 1.24
CA ASP A 54 -21.13 11.97 0.61
C ASP A 54 -22.23 12.39 1.60
N LYS A 55 -21.89 12.55 2.89
CA LYS A 55 -22.87 12.75 3.97
C LYS A 55 -23.14 14.21 4.33
N VAL A 56 -22.17 15.12 4.22
CA VAL A 56 -22.33 16.54 4.59
C VAL A 56 -21.37 17.42 3.77
N THR A 57 -21.80 18.63 3.40
CA THR A 57 -20.93 19.68 2.83
C THR A 57 -20.10 20.31 3.94
N VAL A 58 -18.76 20.29 3.82
CA VAL A 58 -17.82 20.96 4.75
C VAL A 58 -18.32 22.39 5.06
N GLY A 59 -18.41 22.76 6.34
CA GLY A 59 -18.89 24.09 6.78
C GLY A 59 -20.40 24.21 7.03
N SER A 60 -21.16 23.11 6.90
CA SER A 60 -22.58 23.05 7.29
C SER A 60 -22.81 22.36 8.64
N GLU A 61 -21.77 22.29 9.50
CA GLU A 61 -21.92 21.80 10.87
C GLU A 61 -22.98 22.67 11.58
N LYS A 62 -24.19 22.12 11.80
CA LYS A 62 -25.33 22.87 12.34
C LYS A 62 -24.91 23.63 13.60
N VAL A 63 -25.00 24.96 13.52
CA VAL A 63 -24.91 25.88 14.66
C VAL A 63 -25.86 25.38 15.76
N GLY A 64 -25.31 25.02 16.91
CA GLY A 64 -26.07 24.56 18.08
C GLY A 64 -25.45 23.37 18.82
N ASN A 65 -24.88 22.39 18.10
CA ASN A 65 -24.32 21.17 18.71
C ASN A 65 -22.84 20.89 18.36
N TYR A 66 -22.26 21.63 17.42
CA TYR A 66 -20.90 21.39 16.91
C TYR A 66 -20.12 22.70 16.83
N VAL A 67 -18.81 22.62 17.03
CA VAL A 67 -17.89 23.76 16.92
C VAL A 67 -17.56 23.94 15.44
N PRO A 68 -18.04 25.01 14.77
CA PRO A 68 -17.71 25.26 13.38
C PRO A 68 -16.23 25.65 13.26
N ALA A 69 -15.62 25.42 12.10
CA ALA A 69 -14.24 25.79 11.79
C ALA A 69 -14.07 27.32 11.68
N HIS A 70 -14.16 28.04 12.80
CA HIS A 70 -13.98 29.49 12.87
C HIS A 70 -12.63 29.82 13.48
N VAL A 71 -12.07 30.98 13.10
CA VAL A 71 -10.81 31.47 13.68
C VAL A 71 -10.92 31.56 15.21
N GLY A 72 -9.95 30.97 15.91
CA GLY A 72 -9.91 30.85 17.36
C GLY A 72 -10.59 29.61 17.93
N ASN A 73 -11.27 28.80 17.10
CA ASN A 73 -11.83 27.52 17.53
C ASN A 73 -10.80 26.39 17.37
N THR A 74 -10.92 25.39 18.23
CA THR A 74 -10.24 24.10 18.09
C THR A 74 -11.25 23.06 17.64
N ILE A 75 -11.00 22.45 16.49
CA ILE A 75 -11.76 21.30 15.99
C ILE A 75 -11.28 20.06 16.73
N ASP A 76 -12.21 19.31 17.31
CA ASP A 76 -11.97 17.99 17.90
C ASP A 76 -12.32 16.89 16.89
N TRP A 77 -11.29 16.23 16.36
CA TRP A 77 -11.41 15.18 15.35
C TRP A 77 -11.82 13.83 15.93
N THR A 78 -11.81 13.69 17.26
CA THR A 78 -12.28 12.47 17.94
C THR A 78 -13.81 12.42 18.04
N ASN A 79 -14.49 13.53 17.73
CA ASN A 79 -15.94 13.63 17.78
C ASN A 79 -16.63 12.67 16.80
N LYS A 80 -17.77 12.08 17.23
CA LYS A 80 -18.62 11.18 16.42
C LYS A 80 -19.08 11.77 15.10
N LEU A 81 -19.16 13.10 15.00
CA LEU A 81 -19.42 13.78 13.73
C LEU A 81 -18.41 13.33 12.67
N TYR A 82 -17.11 13.34 12.97
CA TYR A 82 -16.04 13.04 12.00
C TYR A 82 -15.74 11.55 11.89
N THR A 83 -15.96 10.79 12.98
CA THR A 83 -15.59 9.37 13.08
C THR A 83 -16.73 8.40 12.76
N GLU A 84 -17.99 8.85 12.79
CA GLU A 84 -19.17 8.02 12.50
C GLU A 84 -20.11 8.65 11.46
N THR A 85 -20.38 9.97 11.56
CA THR A 85 -21.47 10.61 10.79
C THR A 85 -21.03 11.10 9.40
N ASN A 86 -19.85 11.72 9.32
CA ASN A 86 -19.30 12.31 8.09
C ASN A 86 -18.35 11.36 7.36
N VAL A 87 -18.12 10.14 7.88
CA VAL A 87 -17.30 9.15 7.18
C VAL A 87 -17.95 8.79 5.83
N PRO A 88 -17.17 8.69 4.73
CA PRO A 88 -17.71 8.30 3.43
C PRO A 88 -18.46 6.97 3.48
N THR A 89 -19.55 6.85 2.72
CA THR A 89 -20.32 5.60 2.63
C THR A 89 -19.43 4.41 2.27
N GLY A 90 -19.58 3.32 3.03
CA GLY A 90 -18.78 2.09 2.87
C GLY A 90 -17.44 2.12 3.61
N TYR A 91 -17.07 3.24 4.22
CA TYR A 91 -15.85 3.38 5.00
C TYR A 91 -16.17 3.52 6.50
N VAL A 92 -15.20 3.20 7.33
CA VAL A 92 -15.21 3.44 8.78
C VAL A 92 -13.90 4.11 9.20
N TYR A 93 -13.93 4.85 10.30
CA TYR A 93 -12.73 5.43 10.89
C TYR A 93 -11.71 4.37 11.29
N VAL A 94 -10.43 4.59 10.99
CA VAL A 94 -9.35 3.65 11.35
C VAL A 94 -9.00 3.82 12.84
N PRO A 95 -9.18 2.81 13.70
CA PRO A 95 -8.69 2.84 15.07
C PRO A 95 -7.16 2.93 15.09
N SER A 96 -6.57 3.68 16.02
CA SER A 96 -5.11 3.90 16.07
C SER A 96 -4.29 2.60 16.11
N ARG A 97 -4.84 1.52 16.68
CA ARG A 97 -4.19 0.20 16.71
C ARG A 97 -4.06 -0.48 15.33
N LEU A 98 -4.81 -0.02 14.34
CA LEU A 98 -4.80 -0.54 12.97
C LEU A 98 -4.03 0.36 12.01
N LEU A 99 -3.62 1.57 12.44
CA LEU A 99 -2.81 2.44 11.60
C LEU A 99 -1.39 1.89 11.44
N PRO A 100 -0.76 2.13 10.27
CA PRO A 100 0.68 1.92 10.12
C PRO A 100 1.46 2.65 11.23
N PRO A 101 2.58 2.09 11.74
CA PRO A 101 3.33 2.68 12.85
C PRO A 101 3.86 4.11 12.59
N THR A 102 3.98 4.49 11.32
CA THR A 102 4.42 5.82 10.87
C THR A 102 3.28 6.84 10.81
N MET A 103 2.04 6.42 11.05
CA MET A 103 0.84 7.25 10.94
C MET A 103 0.13 7.38 12.29
N SER A 104 -0.54 8.52 12.49
CA SER A 104 -1.39 8.75 13.65
C SER A 104 -2.65 9.49 13.22
N GLN A 105 -3.78 9.17 13.85
CA GLN A 105 -4.99 9.96 13.67
C GLN A 105 -4.81 11.35 14.30
N PRO A 106 -5.26 12.43 13.65
CA PRO A 106 -5.29 13.73 14.28
C PRO A 106 -6.29 13.71 15.45
N THR A 107 -5.96 14.40 16.54
CA THR A 107 -6.88 14.58 17.67
C THR A 107 -7.56 15.94 17.60
N THR A 108 -6.80 17.00 17.33
CA THR A 108 -7.33 18.37 17.26
C THR A 108 -6.65 19.21 16.19
N THR A 109 -7.36 20.22 15.67
CA THR A 109 -6.77 21.29 14.85
C THR A 109 -7.24 22.65 15.36
N GLU A 110 -6.29 23.53 15.67
CA GLU A 110 -6.57 24.93 15.98
C GLU A 110 -6.71 25.74 14.68
N VAL A 111 -7.80 26.47 14.52
CA VAL A 111 -8.03 27.36 13.38
C VAL A 111 -7.43 28.73 13.70
N LYS A 112 -6.19 28.96 13.25
CA LYS A 112 -5.38 30.11 13.67
C LYS A 112 -5.74 31.43 12.98
N ASP A 113 -6.07 31.37 11.70
CA ASP A 113 -6.39 32.56 10.90
C ASP A 113 -7.30 32.21 9.71
N ALA A 114 -7.85 33.25 9.07
CA ALA A 114 -8.81 33.11 7.97
C ALA A 114 -8.16 33.10 6.57
N VAL A 115 -6.83 33.05 6.46
CA VAL A 115 -6.10 33.23 5.19
C VAL A 115 -5.14 32.10 4.85
N THR A 116 -4.67 31.35 5.83
CA THR A 116 -3.74 30.23 5.67
C THR A 116 -4.51 28.94 5.42
N PRO A 117 -4.39 28.31 4.23
CA PRO A 117 -5.01 27.03 3.97
C PRO A 117 -4.46 25.93 4.89
N SER A 118 -5.35 25.14 5.46
CA SER A 118 -5.02 23.97 6.28
C SER A 118 -5.88 22.79 5.86
N ASN A 119 -5.27 21.62 5.73
CA ASN A 119 -5.98 20.38 5.42
C ASN A 119 -5.65 19.32 6.47
N THR A 120 -6.66 18.82 7.16
CA THR A 120 -6.50 17.70 8.09
C THR A 120 -6.80 16.38 7.40
N ILE A 121 -5.88 15.42 7.49
CA ILE A 121 -6.09 14.06 6.96
C ILE A 121 -6.72 13.19 8.05
N ILE A 122 -7.88 12.62 7.76
CA ILE A 122 -8.58 11.67 8.64
C ILE A 122 -8.52 10.30 7.98
N TYR A 123 -7.96 9.31 8.68
CA TYR A 123 -7.79 7.98 8.10
C TYR A 123 -9.05 7.13 8.23
N VAL A 124 -9.51 6.58 7.11
CA VAL A 124 -10.69 5.72 7.01
C VAL A 124 -10.38 4.45 6.23
N TYR A 125 -11.22 3.42 6.36
CA TYR A 125 -11.03 2.17 5.65
C TYR A 125 -12.34 1.51 5.31
N ASP A 126 -12.37 0.85 4.16
CA ASP A 126 -13.46 -0.07 3.82
C ASP A 126 -13.27 -1.38 4.61
N PRO A 127 -14.16 -1.73 5.55
CA PRO A 127 -14.09 -2.98 6.30
C PRO A 127 -14.50 -4.21 5.46
N SER A 128 -15.17 -4.01 4.33
CA SER A 128 -15.51 -5.05 3.37
C SER A 128 -14.32 -5.45 2.50
N TYR A 129 -13.38 -4.52 2.26
CA TYR A 129 -12.16 -4.79 1.50
C TYR A 129 -11.26 -5.81 2.21
N LYS A 130 -11.09 -6.97 1.58
CA LYS A 130 -10.25 -8.05 2.09
C LYS A 130 -8.80 -7.99 1.60
N GLY A 131 -8.53 -7.08 0.65
CA GLY A 131 -7.29 -7.02 -0.11
C GLY A 131 -7.16 -8.10 -1.15
N SER A 132 -6.01 -8.09 -1.79
CA SER A 132 -5.65 -8.78 -3.01
C SER A 132 -4.18 -9.18 -2.94
N LEU A 133 -3.87 -10.24 -3.67
CA LEU A 133 -2.51 -10.69 -3.86
C LEU A 133 -2.25 -10.65 -5.36
N THR A 134 -1.33 -9.78 -5.78
CA THR A 134 -1.14 -9.45 -7.19
C THR A 134 0.29 -9.73 -7.61
N LEU A 135 0.44 -10.50 -8.69
CA LEU A 135 1.70 -10.66 -9.40
C LEU A 135 1.82 -9.50 -10.40
N SER A 136 2.58 -8.47 -10.04
CA SER A 136 2.63 -7.21 -10.78
C SER A 136 3.61 -7.25 -11.96
N THR A 137 4.75 -7.92 -11.79
CA THR A 137 5.76 -8.10 -12.84
C THR A 137 6.33 -9.51 -12.78
N VAL A 138 6.73 -10.04 -13.94
CA VAL A 138 7.39 -11.35 -14.08
C VAL A 138 8.63 -11.17 -14.97
N PRO A 139 9.83 -11.56 -14.52
CA PRO A 139 11.05 -11.39 -15.29
C PRO A 139 11.23 -12.51 -16.31
N ASN A 140 11.96 -12.20 -17.37
CA ASN A 140 12.51 -13.23 -18.24
C ASN A 140 13.65 -13.97 -17.51
N LEU A 141 13.74 -15.28 -17.72
CA LEU A 141 14.92 -16.03 -17.33
C LEU A 141 15.94 -16.01 -18.47
N ASP A 142 16.95 -15.16 -18.34
CA ASP A 142 18.06 -15.09 -19.29
C ASP A 142 19.30 -15.79 -18.72
N PHE A 143 19.80 -16.80 -19.43
CA PHE A 143 21.02 -17.50 -19.05
C PHE A 143 22.27 -16.90 -19.71
N GLY A 144 22.10 -15.99 -20.67
CA GLY A 144 23.16 -15.39 -21.46
C GLY A 144 23.74 -16.34 -22.51
N ALA A 145 24.89 -15.94 -23.08
CA ALA A 145 25.60 -16.73 -24.08
C ALA A 145 26.35 -17.91 -23.43
N GLN A 146 26.15 -19.11 -23.97
CA GLN A 146 26.81 -20.33 -23.49
C GLN A 146 27.92 -20.79 -24.44
N LEU A 147 29.05 -21.18 -23.86
CA LEU A 147 30.13 -21.84 -24.58
C LEU A 147 29.78 -23.32 -24.79
N ILE A 148 29.59 -23.73 -26.04
CA ILE A 148 29.30 -25.13 -26.39
C ILE A 148 30.62 -25.89 -26.52
N SER A 149 30.91 -26.76 -25.56
CA SER A 149 32.08 -27.63 -25.57
C SER A 149 31.78 -28.94 -24.83
N PRO A 150 32.33 -30.10 -25.26
CA PRO A 150 32.25 -31.34 -24.49
C PRO A 150 32.70 -31.19 -23.03
N GLU A 151 33.63 -30.28 -22.76
CA GLU A 151 34.16 -29.99 -21.41
C GLU A 151 33.13 -29.30 -20.50
N ASN A 152 32.13 -28.63 -21.08
CA ASN A 152 31.07 -27.96 -20.34
C ASN A 152 29.88 -28.87 -20.03
N ARG A 153 29.91 -30.15 -20.44
CA ARG A 153 28.83 -31.10 -20.12
C ARG A 153 28.63 -31.21 -18.62
N GLY A 154 27.39 -31.03 -18.17
CA GLY A 154 27.01 -31.02 -16.77
C GLY A 154 27.18 -29.67 -16.07
N LYS A 155 27.77 -28.66 -16.75
CA LYS A 155 27.88 -27.30 -16.22
C LYS A 155 26.49 -26.69 -16.01
N LEU A 156 26.37 -25.93 -14.93
CA LEU A 156 25.19 -25.16 -14.59
C LEU A 156 25.46 -23.69 -14.87
N TYR A 157 24.54 -23.06 -15.57
CA TYR A 157 24.57 -21.64 -15.87
C TYR A 157 23.47 -20.95 -15.07
N PRO A 158 23.81 -20.09 -14.10
CA PRO A 158 22.81 -19.37 -13.31
C PRO A 158 22.09 -18.34 -14.18
N VAL A 159 20.81 -18.13 -13.90
CA VAL A 159 20.02 -17.08 -14.56
C VAL A 159 20.48 -15.68 -14.12
N THR A 160 20.41 -14.73 -15.04
CA THR A 160 20.49 -13.29 -14.78
C THR A 160 19.09 -12.70 -14.95
N PHE A 161 18.64 -11.90 -13.99
CA PHE A 161 17.36 -11.21 -14.07
C PHE A 161 17.57 -9.79 -14.57
N SER A 162 16.90 -9.41 -15.66
CA SER A 162 16.90 -8.02 -16.16
C SER A 162 16.00 -7.11 -15.32
N ASP A 163 14.94 -7.68 -14.74
CA ASP A 163 13.91 -6.99 -13.99
C ASP A 163 13.55 -7.75 -12.71
N ASP A 164 12.92 -7.06 -11.77
CA ASP A 164 12.39 -7.69 -10.57
C ASP A 164 11.05 -8.38 -10.84
N LEU A 165 10.87 -9.57 -10.29
CA LEU A 165 9.55 -10.11 -10.02
C LEU A 165 8.98 -9.36 -8.82
N THR A 166 7.81 -8.75 -8.96
CA THR A 166 7.16 -8.01 -7.87
C THR A 166 5.83 -8.62 -7.53
N VAL A 167 5.64 -8.92 -6.24
CA VAL A 167 4.34 -9.31 -5.68
C VAL A 167 3.88 -8.19 -4.76
N THR A 168 2.65 -7.75 -4.98
CA THR A 168 1.97 -6.81 -4.09
C THR A 168 0.94 -7.57 -3.28
N ASP A 169 1.05 -7.49 -1.96
CA ASP A 169 0.10 -8.06 -1.00
C ASP A 169 -0.52 -6.93 -0.18
N ASP A 170 -1.81 -6.67 -0.36
CA ASP A 170 -2.58 -5.70 0.44
C ASP A 170 -3.72 -6.37 1.22
N ARG A 171 -3.63 -7.70 1.40
CA ARG A 171 -4.60 -8.47 2.17
C ARG A 171 -4.59 -8.05 3.64
N ARG A 172 -5.79 -7.76 4.17
CA ARG A 172 -5.94 -7.19 5.52
C ARG A 172 -6.07 -8.23 6.65
N ILE A 173 -6.25 -9.51 6.32
CA ILE A 173 -6.69 -10.56 7.27
C ILE A 173 -5.85 -11.86 7.18
N VAL A 174 -4.79 -11.92 6.38
CA VAL A 174 -4.09 -13.21 6.14
C VAL A 174 -2.76 -13.28 6.89
N LYS A 175 -2.66 -14.19 7.85
CA LYS A 175 -1.42 -14.47 8.61
C LYS A 175 -0.51 -15.50 7.93
N ASP A 176 -1.05 -16.27 6.99
CA ASP A 176 -0.39 -17.46 6.46
C ASP A 176 0.52 -17.16 5.24
N GLY A 177 0.62 -15.89 4.84
CA GLY A 177 1.51 -15.47 3.75
C GLY A 177 1.06 -15.94 2.36
N TRP A 178 2.02 -16.22 1.50
CA TRP A 178 1.80 -16.69 0.12
C TRP A 178 3.02 -17.43 -0.42
N HIS A 179 2.84 -18.14 -1.52
CA HIS A 179 3.92 -18.80 -2.25
C HIS A 179 3.84 -18.52 -3.74
N LEU A 180 4.99 -18.58 -4.40
CA LEU A 180 5.11 -18.47 -5.84
C LEU A 180 5.61 -19.81 -6.39
N SER A 181 4.89 -20.31 -7.37
CA SER A 181 5.24 -21.51 -8.11
C SER A 181 5.52 -21.21 -9.57
N VAL A 182 6.31 -22.06 -10.22
CA VAL A 182 6.64 -21.96 -11.63
C VAL A 182 6.61 -23.32 -12.29
N GLN A 183 6.13 -23.34 -13.53
CA GLN A 183 6.13 -24.53 -14.39
C GLN A 183 6.61 -24.15 -15.78
N GLN A 184 7.41 -25.02 -16.39
CA GLN A 184 7.78 -24.88 -17.80
C GLN A 184 6.74 -25.57 -18.67
N ALA A 185 6.01 -24.78 -19.46
CA ALA A 185 4.87 -25.27 -20.26
C ALA A 185 5.30 -26.10 -21.49
N ALA A 186 6.47 -25.81 -22.05
CA ALA A 186 7.03 -26.52 -23.19
C ALA A 186 8.55 -26.69 -23.02
N PRO A 187 9.20 -27.68 -23.66
CA PRO A 187 10.65 -27.82 -23.55
C PRO A 187 11.37 -26.61 -24.17
N LEU A 188 12.60 -26.36 -23.71
CA LEU A 188 13.44 -25.29 -24.24
C LEU A 188 13.81 -25.63 -25.69
N THR A 189 13.33 -24.84 -26.64
CA THR A 189 13.38 -25.18 -28.07
C THR A 189 14.15 -24.11 -28.84
N SER A 190 15.02 -24.54 -29.76
CA SER A 190 15.76 -23.61 -30.60
C SER A 190 14.82 -22.83 -31.51
N THR A 191 15.18 -21.60 -31.86
CA THR A 191 14.34 -20.72 -32.71
C THR A 191 14.04 -21.33 -34.08
N ASP A 192 14.92 -22.20 -34.60
CA ASP A 192 14.69 -22.95 -35.84
C ASP A 192 13.83 -24.23 -35.67
N GLY A 193 13.40 -24.54 -34.44
CA GLY A 193 12.59 -25.70 -34.07
C GLY A 193 13.30 -27.05 -34.13
N LYS A 194 14.58 -27.12 -34.52
CA LYS A 194 15.28 -28.39 -34.78
C LYS A 194 15.85 -29.05 -33.53
N THR A 195 16.12 -28.26 -32.48
CA THR A 195 16.72 -28.74 -31.24
C THR A 195 15.77 -28.52 -30.08
N VAL A 196 15.35 -29.61 -29.46
CA VAL A 196 14.47 -29.60 -28.29
C VAL A 196 15.25 -30.10 -27.09
N LEU A 197 15.43 -29.24 -26.09
CA LEU A 197 16.14 -29.54 -24.86
C LEU A 197 15.11 -29.83 -23.76
N ARG A 198 14.96 -31.12 -23.46
CA ARG A 198 14.11 -31.57 -22.36
C ARG A 198 14.84 -31.54 -21.03
N ASN A 199 14.15 -31.18 -19.97
CA ASN A 199 14.68 -31.10 -18.60
C ASN A 199 16.01 -30.32 -18.58
N ALA A 200 15.99 -29.12 -19.16
CA ALA A 200 17.16 -28.27 -19.31
C ALA A 200 17.20 -27.15 -18.26
N ILE A 201 16.03 -26.66 -17.84
CA ILE A 201 15.90 -25.61 -16.84
C ILE A 201 15.48 -26.22 -15.52
N PHE A 202 16.19 -25.83 -14.46
CA PHE A 202 16.01 -26.34 -13.11
C PHE A 202 15.89 -25.19 -12.13
N PHE A 203 15.17 -25.44 -11.04
CA PHE A 203 15.27 -24.66 -9.82
C PHE A 203 16.05 -25.44 -8.77
N ARG A 204 16.85 -24.72 -7.99
CA ARG A 204 17.54 -25.22 -6.81
C ARG A 204 17.15 -24.35 -5.63
N GLU A 205 16.90 -24.95 -4.49
CA GLU A 205 16.42 -24.22 -3.30
C GLU A 205 17.55 -23.74 -2.39
N VAL A 206 18.68 -24.45 -2.37
CA VAL A 206 19.87 -24.14 -1.57
C VAL A 206 21.13 -24.53 -2.32
N ASP A 207 22.28 -23.92 -2.02
CA ASP A 207 23.51 -24.24 -2.73
C ASP A 207 23.91 -25.70 -2.52
N GLY A 208 24.34 -26.36 -3.60
CA GLY A 208 24.61 -27.80 -3.60
C GLY A 208 23.36 -28.70 -3.44
N GLY A 209 22.16 -28.13 -3.29
CA GLY A 209 20.90 -28.87 -3.18
C GLY A 209 20.46 -29.56 -4.47
N THR A 210 19.37 -30.33 -4.37
CA THR A 210 18.79 -31.06 -5.50
C THR A 210 18.26 -30.11 -6.57
N LEU A 211 18.62 -30.37 -7.83
CA LEU A 211 18.04 -29.69 -9.00
C LEU A 211 16.67 -30.28 -9.31
N LYS A 212 15.63 -29.45 -9.20
CA LYS A 212 14.24 -29.82 -9.52
C LYS A 212 13.92 -29.30 -10.94
N PRO A 213 13.62 -30.16 -11.93
CA PRO A 213 13.31 -29.71 -13.28
C PRO A 213 12.00 -28.92 -13.29
N LEU A 214 11.93 -27.90 -14.16
CA LEU A 214 10.68 -27.15 -14.34
C LEU A 214 9.72 -27.81 -15.35
N GLU A 215 10.26 -28.65 -16.24
CA GLU A 215 9.49 -29.37 -17.26
C GLU A 215 8.88 -30.66 -16.69
N GLY A 216 7.63 -30.94 -17.08
CA GLY A 216 7.01 -32.26 -16.87
C GLY A 216 6.57 -32.59 -15.44
N GLY A 217 6.88 -31.73 -14.47
CA GLY A 217 6.33 -31.76 -13.11
C GLY A 217 5.07 -30.89 -12.95
N GLY A 218 4.40 -30.99 -11.81
CA GLY A 218 3.41 -30.00 -11.38
C GLY A 218 4.05 -28.67 -10.96
N ASP A 219 3.24 -27.69 -10.61
CA ASP A 219 3.67 -26.37 -10.14
C ASP A 219 4.73 -26.49 -9.04
N LEU A 220 5.96 -26.07 -9.32
CA LEU A 220 7.07 -26.13 -8.37
C LEU A 220 7.12 -24.83 -7.57
N ALA A 221 6.94 -24.91 -6.25
CA ALA A 221 7.15 -23.78 -5.36
C ALA A 221 8.62 -23.34 -5.36
N VAL A 222 8.87 -22.07 -5.69
CA VAL A 222 10.20 -21.46 -5.82
C VAL A 222 10.42 -20.28 -4.87
N TYR A 223 9.36 -19.84 -4.20
CA TYR A 223 9.43 -18.83 -3.15
C TYR A 223 8.26 -19.00 -2.18
N ASN A 224 8.56 -18.89 -0.88
CA ASN A 224 7.56 -18.81 0.17
C ASN A 224 7.77 -17.50 0.91
N TYR A 225 6.68 -16.80 1.21
CA TYR A 225 6.68 -15.55 1.94
C TYR A 225 5.72 -15.63 3.11
N VAL A 226 6.23 -15.36 4.31
CA VAL A 226 5.38 -15.13 5.49
C VAL A 226 5.11 -13.63 5.55
N SER A 227 3.84 -13.26 5.40
CA SER A 227 3.43 -11.85 5.46
C SER A 227 3.86 -11.23 6.78
N GLN A 228 4.54 -10.08 6.71
CA GLN A 228 4.90 -9.29 7.87
C GLN A 228 3.87 -8.18 8.12
N ALA A 229 2.87 -8.04 7.24
CA ALA A 229 1.81 -7.06 7.38
C ALA A 229 0.97 -7.34 8.64
N ALA A 230 1.24 -6.58 9.69
CA ALA A 230 0.25 -6.38 10.74
C ALA A 230 -0.95 -5.66 10.10
N LEU A 231 -2.12 -6.31 10.06
CA LEU A 231 -3.44 -5.75 9.73
C LEU A 231 -3.42 -4.63 8.66
N GLY A 232 -3.21 -5.02 7.40
CA GLY A 232 -3.55 -4.20 6.24
C GLY A 232 -2.45 -3.36 5.61
N VAL A 233 -1.21 -3.37 6.14
CA VAL A 233 -0.08 -2.73 5.47
C VAL A 233 0.21 -3.39 4.13
N GLN A 234 0.22 -2.60 3.04
CA GLN A 234 0.61 -3.08 1.73
C GLN A 234 2.10 -3.46 1.74
N GLU A 235 2.40 -4.68 1.30
CA GLU A 235 3.75 -5.20 1.13
C GLU A 235 4.09 -5.29 -0.36
N ILE A 236 5.28 -4.81 -0.73
CA ILE A 236 5.86 -5.02 -2.06
C ILE A 236 7.08 -5.91 -1.88
N VAL A 237 6.97 -7.15 -2.34
CA VAL A 237 8.00 -8.17 -2.16
C VAL A 237 8.66 -8.46 -3.51
N LYS A 238 9.99 -8.64 -3.48
CA LYS A 238 10.83 -8.90 -4.66
C LYS A 238 11.53 -10.26 -4.54
N PRO A 239 10.88 -11.39 -4.92
CA PRO A 239 11.50 -12.71 -4.84
C PRO A 239 12.84 -12.82 -5.56
N THR A 240 13.01 -12.11 -6.69
CA THR A 240 14.28 -12.03 -7.44
C THR A 240 15.45 -11.57 -6.59
N SER A 241 15.21 -10.74 -5.57
CA SER A 241 16.25 -10.29 -4.64
C SER A 241 16.79 -11.43 -3.76
N ASN A 242 16.19 -12.62 -3.73
CA ASN A 242 16.66 -13.76 -2.94
C ASN A 242 17.24 -14.89 -3.80
N TRP A 243 17.01 -14.87 -5.11
CA TRP A 243 17.53 -15.89 -6.02
C TRP A 243 18.93 -15.55 -6.53
N ASN A 244 19.73 -16.58 -6.78
CA ASN A 244 21.12 -16.59 -7.25
C ASN A 244 22.12 -15.79 -6.41
N LYS A 245 21.78 -15.47 -5.16
CA LYS A 245 22.74 -14.92 -4.21
C LYS A 245 23.72 -16.01 -3.77
N LYS A 246 25.00 -15.65 -3.77
CA LYS A 246 26.14 -16.56 -3.54
C LYS A 246 26.09 -17.28 -2.17
N ALA A 247 25.36 -16.74 -1.20
CA ALA A 247 25.19 -17.31 0.14
C ALA A 247 23.94 -18.21 0.27
N ASP A 248 22.89 -17.94 -0.51
CA ASP A 248 21.57 -18.58 -0.34
C ASP A 248 21.41 -19.80 -1.27
N GLY A 249 22.01 -19.76 -2.46
CA GLY A 249 22.06 -20.86 -3.43
C GLY A 249 20.73 -21.31 -4.04
N ALA A 250 19.63 -20.68 -3.62
CA ALA A 250 18.34 -20.71 -4.28
C ALA A 250 18.46 -20.06 -5.67
N GLY A 251 17.90 -20.62 -6.74
CA GLY A 251 18.04 -20.02 -8.05
C GLY A 251 17.62 -20.90 -9.22
N PHE A 252 17.64 -20.31 -10.41
CA PHE A 252 17.35 -21.01 -11.66
C PHE A 252 18.62 -21.26 -12.44
N TYR A 253 18.70 -22.44 -13.04
CA TYR A 253 19.89 -22.93 -13.72
C TYR A 253 19.52 -23.59 -15.05
N LEU A 254 20.28 -23.27 -16.08
CA LEU A 254 20.36 -24.06 -17.31
C LEU A 254 21.46 -25.10 -17.14
N LYS A 255 21.15 -26.38 -17.40
CA LYS A 255 22.14 -27.47 -17.37
C LYS A 255 22.53 -27.89 -18.78
N ASP A 256 23.84 -27.90 -19.07
CA ASP A 256 24.32 -28.48 -20.32
C ASP A 256 24.25 -30.01 -20.29
N ASN A 257 23.26 -30.57 -20.97
CA ASN A 257 23.09 -32.02 -21.11
C ASN A 257 23.85 -32.61 -22.31
N GLY A 258 24.78 -31.85 -22.91
CA GLY A 258 25.55 -32.22 -24.10
C GLY A 258 24.77 -32.15 -25.42
N LYS A 259 23.56 -31.58 -25.37
CA LYS A 259 22.64 -31.44 -26.53
C LYS A 259 22.49 -30.00 -27.01
N LEU A 260 23.11 -29.02 -26.33
CA LEU A 260 23.13 -27.63 -26.75
C LEU A 260 23.79 -27.50 -28.13
N LYS A 261 23.18 -26.71 -29.01
CA LYS A 261 23.72 -26.35 -30.33
C LYS A 261 23.73 -24.83 -30.46
N ALA A 262 24.49 -24.33 -31.43
CA ALA A 262 24.52 -22.90 -31.69
C ALA A 262 23.14 -22.41 -32.14
N GLY A 263 22.71 -21.28 -31.60
CA GLY A 263 21.41 -20.65 -31.89
C GLY A 263 20.71 -20.19 -30.61
N ASP A 264 19.65 -19.43 -30.80
CA ASP A 264 18.81 -18.95 -29.71
C ASP A 264 17.79 -20.01 -29.31
N TYR A 265 17.42 -20.01 -28.03
CA TYR A 265 16.43 -20.93 -27.47
C TYR A 265 15.39 -20.16 -26.67
N SER A 266 14.15 -20.62 -26.72
CA SER A 266 13.07 -20.03 -25.94
C SER A 266 12.10 -21.08 -25.41
N THR A 267 11.39 -20.70 -24.36
CA THR A 267 10.31 -21.48 -23.74
C THR A 267 9.34 -20.53 -23.07
N VAL A 268 8.16 -21.03 -22.72
CA VAL A 268 7.19 -20.33 -21.88
C VAL A 268 7.24 -20.90 -20.47
N LEU A 269 7.24 -20.00 -19.48
CA LEU A 269 7.10 -20.31 -18.08
C LEU A 269 5.75 -19.77 -17.58
N THR A 270 5.01 -20.60 -16.87
CA THR A 270 3.78 -20.19 -16.18
C THR A 270 4.13 -19.97 -14.72
N TRP A 271 3.75 -18.80 -14.20
CA TRP A 271 3.93 -18.43 -12.80
C TRP A 271 2.58 -18.42 -12.10
N THR A 272 2.49 -19.11 -10.98
CA THR A 272 1.27 -19.24 -10.19
C THR A 272 1.50 -18.63 -8.81
N LEU A 273 0.62 -17.71 -8.41
CA LEU A 273 0.64 -17.08 -7.10
C LEU A 273 -0.45 -17.71 -6.23
N GLY A 274 -0.05 -18.38 -5.15
CA GLY A 274 -0.94 -19.08 -4.23
C GLY A 274 -1.02 -18.41 -2.86
N ALA A 275 -2.21 -18.34 -2.28
CA ALA A 275 -2.40 -17.88 -0.91
C ALA A 275 -2.02 -18.96 0.12
N GLY A 276 -1.34 -18.57 1.20
CA GLY A 276 -0.86 -19.49 2.24
C GLY A 276 0.49 -20.13 1.90
N PRO A 277 1.09 -20.90 2.83
CA PRO A 277 2.34 -21.62 2.58
C PRO A 277 2.12 -22.68 1.49
N SER A 278 3.17 -23.00 0.74
CA SER A 278 3.15 -24.20 -0.12
C SER A 278 2.92 -25.45 0.74
N GLN A 279 2.04 -26.35 0.29
CA GLN A 279 1.78 -27.65 0.94
C GLN A 279 2.89 -28.66 0.69
#